data_AF-A0A7J2L5J5-F1
#
_entry.id   AF-A0A7J2L5J5-F1
#
_cell.length_a   1.000
_cell.length_b   1.000
_cell.length_c   1.000
_cell.angle_alpha   90.00
_cell.angle_beta   90.00
_cell.angle_gamma   90.00
#
_symmetry.space_group_name_H-M   'P 1'
#
loop_
_entity.id
_entity.type
_entity.pdbx_description
1 polymer ?
#
loop_
_entity_poly.entity_id
_entity_poly.type
_entity_poly.pdbx_seq_one_letter_code
_entity_poly.pdbx_strand_id
1 'polypeptide(L)'
;VVVLTPALVPPPSNKKIAEMLGIDIDEYGFIRQLNPKLRKVETGKKGIYVCGCASEIKDVGECIREANAVVFHIIKDILENCNDNVNIARIIEEACVGCGICEKLCPTGAIKIINEKAVINGLECRGCGICVANCPYFAIDLYKYSREELFRYLKSLLRENTIPHPIVNFVCEECGNACIDLAGLQKYQYPANIIHVTVPCLGRISVIEILKAFEFGAEKVLLTGCKEGTCHYTGGEKIAIAHFNLAKSILEEIGYHNKLHLFLVCAADVKEYIGKIRELSECSNQR
;
A
#
# COMPACT_ATOMS: atom_id res chain seq x y z
N VAL A 1 -25.78 6.80 48.60
CA VAL A 1 -24.90 5.80 47.95
C VAL A 1 -24.19 6.50 46.81
N VAL A 2 -22.86 6.46 46.78
CA VAL A 2 -22.06 6.95 45.65
C VAL A 2 -21.59 5.73 44.87
N VAL A 3 -21.94 5.65 43.59
CA VAL A 3 -21.48 4.58 42.69
C VAL A 3 -20.42 5.18 41.77
N LEU A 4 -19.23 4.62 41.81
CA LEU A 4 -18.14 5.01 40.91
C LEU A 4 -18.22 4.15 39.65
N THR A 5 -18.19 4.80 38.49
CA THR A 5 -18.10 4.16 37.16
C THR A 5 -16.67 4.32 36.63
N PRO A 6 -15.70 3.51 37.08
CA PRO A 6 -14.32 3.64 36.61
C PRO A 6 -14.22 3.29 35.13
N ALA A 7 -13.24 3.90 34.45
CA ALA A 7 -12.88 3.51 33.10
C ALA A 7 -12.26 2.11 33.08
N LEU A 8 -12.43 1.39 31.98
CA LEU A 8 -11.65 0.17 31.71
C LEU A 8 -10.23 0.55 31.32
N VAL A 9 -9.25 -0.13 31.90
CA VAL A 9 -7.83 -0.01 31.56
C VAL A 9 -7.34 -1.35 31.00
N PRO A 10 -6.36 -1.36 30.09
CA PRO A 10 -5.85 -2.61 29.55
C PRO A 10 -5.17 -3.43 30.66
N PRO A 11 -5.31 -4.76 30.64
CA PRO A 11 -4.68 -5.61 31.64
C PRO A 11 -3.15 -5.57 31.48
N PRO A 12 -2.37 -5.66 32.57
CA PRO A 12 -0.89 -5.68 32.50
C PRO A 12 -0.34 -6.82 31.62
N SER A 13 -1.10 -7.89 31.44
CA SER A 13 -0.77 -9.00 30.56
C SER A 13 -0.69 -8.62 29.09
N ASN A 14 -1.35 -7.53 28.64
CA ASN A 14 -1.28 -7.08 27.25
C ASN A 14 0.16 -6.85 26.82
N LYS A 15 0.97 -6.16 27.64
CA LYS A 15 2.38 -5.89 27.34
C LYS A 15 3.18 -7.19 27.16
N LYS A 16 3.00 -8.14 28.08
CA LYS A 16 3.68 -9.43 28.03
C LYS A 16 3.28 -10.25 26.79
N ILE A 17 2.00 -10.29 26.46
CA ILE A 17 1.49 -10.98 25.26
C ILE A 17 2.02 -10.30 23.99
N ALA A 18 2.04 -8.97 23.96
CA ALA A 18 2.53 -8.19 22.84
C ALA A 18 4.01 -8.48 22.55
N GLU A 19 4.84 -8.52 23.59
CA GLU A 19 6.26 -8.91 23.50
C GLU A 19 6.43 -10.37 23.01
N MET A 20 5.65 -11.31 23.54
CA MET A 20 5.70 -12.72 23.14
C MET A 20 5.30 -12.94 21.67
N LEU A 21 4.32 -12.19 21.18
CA LEU A 21 3.80 -12.31 19.81
C LEU A 21 4.57 -11.44 18.82
N GLY A 22 5.33 -10.45 19.29
CA GLY A 22 6.01 -9.46 18.44
C GLY A 22 5.02 -8.52 17.77
N ILE A 23 4.05 -8.00 18.53
CA ILE A 23 3.04 -7.03 18.08
C ILE A 23 3.12 -5.76 18.93
N ASP A 24 2.67 -4.64 18.38
CA ASP A 24 2.75 -3.34 19.05
C ASP A 24 1.60 -3.10 20.03
N ILE A 25 1.84 -2.25 21.03
CA ILE A 25 0.82 -1.63 21.88
C ILE A 25 0.71 -0.14 21.57
N ASP A 26 -0.46 0.45 21.84
CA ASP A 26 -0.67 1.89 21.74
C ASP A 26 -0.17 2.63 22.99
N GLU A 27 -0.33 3.95 22.99
CA GLU A 27 0.10 4.82 24.11
C GLU A 27 -0.71 4.60 25.41
N TYR A 28 -1.87 3.94 25.30
CA TYR A 28 -2.76 3.63 26.42
C TYR A 28 -2.54 2.21 26.97
N GLY A 29 -1.75 1.37 26.28
CA GLY A 29 -1.44 -0.01 26.66
C GLY A 29 -2.36 -1.07 26.05
N PHE A 30 -3.24 -0.71 25.11
CA PHE A 30 -4.01 -1.65 24.33
C PHE A 30 -3.17 -2.22 23.18
N ILE A 31 -3.53 -3.41 22.68
CA ILE A 31 -2.88 -3.98 21.50
C ILE A 31 -3.21 -3.11 20.29
N ARG A 32 -2.18 -2.61 19.62
CA ARG A 32 -2.32 -1.69 18.48
C ARG A 32 -2.92 -2.42 17.28
N GLN A 33 -4.07 -1.93 16.85
CA GLN A 33 -4.69 -2.29 15.58
C GLN A 33 -3.86 -1.73 14.41
N LEU A 34 -3.88 -2.41 13.26
CA LEU A 34 -3.13 -1.99 12.09
C LEU A 34 -3.69 -0.71 11.47
N ASN A 35 -5.02 -0.62 11.32
CA ASN A 35 -5.69 0.57 10.86
C ASN A 35 -7.08 0.68 11.53
N PRO A 36 -7.35 1.74 12.32
CA PRO A 36 -8.61 1.87 13.07
C PRO A 36 -9.88 1.94 12.22
N LYS A 37 -9.78 2.15 10.90
CA LYS A 37 -10.96 2.26 10.01
C LYS A 37 -11.19 1.01 9.19
N LEU A 38 -10.14 0.47 8.59
CA LEU A 38 -10.25 -0.57 7.57
C LEU A 38 -9.72 -1.94 8.03
N ARG A 39 -8.85 -1.98 9.03
CA ARG A 39 -8.18 -3.22 9.51
C ARG A 39 -8.16 -3.25 11.03
N LYS A 40 -9.35 -3.06 11.62
CA LYS A 40 -9.54 -2.96 13.09
C LYS A 40 -9.13 -4.21 13.85
N VAL A 41 -9.32 -5.38 13.25
CA VAL A 41 -9.06 -6.66 13.94
C VAL A 41 -7.67 -7.23 13.66
N GLU A 42 -6.87 -6.54 12.86
CA GLU A 42 -5.56 -7.00 12.43
C GLU A 42 -4.46 -6.28 13.20
N THR A 43 -3.35 -6.97 13.47
CA THR A 43 -2.18 -6.36 14.11
C THR A 43 -1.11 -6.00 13.07
N GLY A 44 0.03 -5.46 13.53
CA GLY A 44 1.21 -5.26 12.67
C GLY A 44 1.76 -6.56 12.06
N LYS A 45 1.46 -7.72 12.67
CA LYS A 45 1.98 -9.03 12.26
C LYS A 45 0.91 -9.87 11.58
N LYS A 46 1.20 -10.33 10.36
CA LYS A 46 0.26 -11.14 9.55
C LYS A 46 -0.09 -12.44 10.29
N GLY A 47 -1.36 -12.84 10.24
CA GLY A 47 -1.87 -14.02 10.94
C GLY A 47 -2.09 -13.83 12.44
N ILE A 48 -1.77 -12.66 13.00
CA ILE A 48 -2.09 -12.31 14.39
C ILE A 48 -3.17 -11.24 14.40
N TYR A 49 -4.29 -11.57 15.03
CA TYR A 49 -5.49 -10.75 15.11
C TYR A 49 -5.78 -10.35 16.56
N VAL A 50 -6.56 -9.28 16.72
CA VAL A 50 -7.04 -8.79 18.02
C VAL A 50 -8.53 -8.49 17.93
N CYS A 51 -9.28 -8.83 18.98
CA CYS A 51 -10.70 -8.49 19.10
C CYS A 51 -11.07 -8.15 20.55
N GLY A 52 -12.14 -7.38 20.70
CA GLY A 52 -12.70 -7.01 22.01
C GLY A 52 -11.81 -6.04 22.79
N CYS A 53 -11.98 -6.04 24.11
CA CYS A 53 -11.37 -5.07 25.02
C CYS A 53 -9.84 -5.12 25.12
N ALA A 54 -9.17 -6.06 24.44
CA ALA A 54 -7.72 -6.10 24.34
C ALA A 54 -7.15 -4.98 23.45
N SER A 55 -7.94 -4.44 22.51
CA SER A 55 -7.50 -3.43 21.53
C SER A 55 -8.01 -2.01 21.77
N GLU A 56 -9.14 -1.83 22.45
CA GLU A 56 -9.72 -0.54 22.90
C GLU A 56 -10.97 -0.86 23.74
N ILE A 57 -11.54 0.12 24.44
CA ILE A 57 -12.74 -0.07 25.27
C ILE A 57 -13.99 -0.19 24.37
N LYS A 58 -14.77 -1.26 24.54
CA LYS A 58 -15.93 -1.59 23.68
C LYS A 58 -17.09 -2.15 24.47
N ASP A 59 -18.28 -2.06 23.90
CA ASP A 59 -19.42 -2.83 24.38
C ASP A 59 -19.37 -4.30 23.92
N VAL A 60 -20.24 -5.12 24.49
CA VAL A 60 -20.30 -6.56 24.20
C VAL A 60 -20.67 -6.82 22.74
N GLY A 61 -21.53 -5.98 22.14
CA GLY A 61 -21.97 -6.13 20.76
C GLY A 61 -20.81 -5.90 19.77
N GLU A 62 -20.00 -4.89 20.01
CA GLU A 62 -18.76 -4.65 19.26
C GLU A 62 -17.76 -5.79 19.43
N CYS A 63 -17.58 -6.31 20.65
CA CYS A 63 -16.71 -7.46 20.90
C CYS A 63 -17.13 -8.68 20.07
N ILE A 64 -18.44 -8.97 19.98
CA ILE A 64 -18.97 -10.08 19.19
C ILE A 64 -18.74 -9.85 17.70
N ARG A 65 -18.98 -8.63 17.20
CA ARG A 65 -18.76 -8.28 15.78
C ARG A 65 -17.31 -8.46 15.38
N GLU A 66 -16.39 -8.03 16.21
CA GLU A 66 -14.96 -8.21 15.95
C GLU A 66 -14.52 -9.66 16.04
N ALA A 67 -15.02 -10.42 17.01
CA ALA A 67 -14.74 -11.85 17.08
C ALA A 67 -15.16 -12.56 15.79
N ASN A 68 -16.36 -12.24 15.26
CA ASN A 68 -16.82 -12.77 13.98
C ASN A 68 -15.94 -12.33 12.80
N ALA A 69 -15.51 -11.06 12.78
CA ALA A 69 -14.58 -10.57 11.76
C ALA A 69 -13.23 -11.31 11.82
N VAL A 70 -12.67 -11.52 13.01
CA VAL A 70 -11.44 -12.32 13.21
C VAL A 70 -11.61 -13.72 12.66
N VAL A 71 -12.71 -14.41 12.99
CA VAL A 71 -12.99 -15.76 12.46
C VAL A 71 -13.03 -15.74 10.93
N PHE A 72 -13.70 -14.76 10.32
CA PHE A 72 -13.74 -14.63 8.87
C PHE A 72 -12.36 -14.42 8.26
N HIS A 73 -11.53 -13.56 8.85
CA HIS A 73 -10.15 -13.34 8.39
C HIS A 73 -9.30 -14.61 8.52
N ILE A 74 -9.42 -15.36 9.62
CA ILE A 74 -8.70 -16.62 9.81
C ILE A 74 -9.12 -17.64 8.73
N ILE A 75 -10.42 -17.78 8.47
CA ILE A 75 -10.92 -18.68 7.43
C ILE A 75 -10.38 -18.25 6.05
N LYS A 76 -10.45 -16.95 5.74
CA LYS A 76 -9.89 -16.40 4.50
C LYS A 76 -8.42 -16.73 4.36
N ASP A 77 -7.61 -16.47 5.38
CA ASP A 77 -6.17 -16.73 5.36
C ASP A 77 -5.89 -18.23 5.20
N ILE A 78 -6.64 -19.12 5.85
CA ILE A 78 -6.51 -20.58 5.68
C ILE A 78 -6.83 -20.99 4.24
N LEU A 79 -7.91 -20.47 3.66
CA LEU A 79 -8.32 -20.79 2.29
C LEU A 79 -7.33 -20.24 1.24
N GLU A 80 -6.78 -19.05 1.47
CA GLU A 80 -5.81 -18.43 0.57
C GLU A 80 -4.42 -19.05 0.67
N ASN A 81 -4.02 -19.56 1.85
CA ASN A 81 -2.75 -20.27 2.05
C ASN A 81 -2.72 -21.68 1.41
N CYS A 82 -3.79 -22.15 0.79
CA CYS A 82 -3.78 -23.36 -0.05
C CYS A 82 -3.20 -23.11 -1.46
N ASN A 83 -2.82 -21.88 -1.81
CA ASN A 83 -2.16 -21.54 -3.07
C ASN A 83 -0.82 -20.84 -2.81
N ASP A 84 0.23 -21.20 -3.57
CA ASP A 84 1.61 -20.68 -3.54
C ASP A 84 1.76 -19.15 -3.81
N ASN A 85 0.66 -18.41 -3.78
CA ASN A 85 0.54 -17.04 -4.25
C ASN A 85 0.73 -16.01 -3.12
N VAL A 86 1.79 -16.16 -2.33
CA VAL A 86 2.18 -15.14 -1.34
C VAL A 86 2.96 -14.05 -2.07
N ASN A 87 2.45 -12.81 -2.09
CA ASN A 87 3.16 -11.66 -2.62
C ASN A 87 4.29 -11.24 -1.67
N ILE A 88 5.31 -12.09 -1.49
CA ILE A 88 6.51 -11.75 -0.73
C ILE A 88 7.56 -11.14 -1.66
N ALA A 89 8.45 -10.35 -1.07
CA ALA A 89 9.65 -9.92 -1.76
C ALA A 89 10.63 -11.08 -1.89
N ARG A 90 11.35 -11.12 -3.01
CA ARG A 90 12.43 -12.06 -3.32
C ARG A 90 13.72 -11.32 -3.63
N ILE A 91 14.86 -11.97 -3.40
CA ILE A 91 16.18 -11.38 -3.61
C ILE A 91 16.85 -12.11 -4.77
N ILE A 92 17.49 -11.34 -5.64
CA ILE A 92 18.39 -11.81 -6.68
C ILE A 92 19.79 -11.74 -6.08
N GLU A 93 20.30 -12.89 -5.62
CA GLU A 93 21.52 -12.96 -4.82
C GLU A 93 22.74 -12.41 -5.56
N GLU A 94 22.80 -12.63 -6.87
CA GLU A 94 23.91 -12.20 -7.75
C GLU A 94 23.99 -10.68 -7.84
N ALA A 95 22.85 -9.99 -7.79
CA ALA A 95 22.78 -8.53 -7.84
C ALA A 95 22.91 -7.86 -6.46
N CYS A 96 22.65 -8.61 -5.36
CA CYS A 96 22.63 -8.05 -4.02
C CYS A 96 24.06 -7.81 -3.49
N VAL A 97 24.39 -6.58 -3.10
CA VAL A 97 25.69 -6.24 -2.50
C VAL A 97 25.64 -6.03 -0.98
N GLY A 98 24.51 -6.33 -0.33
CA GLY A 98 24.40 -6.21 1.14
C GLY A 98 24.37 -4.79 1.69
N CYS A 99 24.00 -3.77 0.90
CA CYS A 99 24.07 -2.36 1.33
C CYS A 99 23.15 -1.95 2.50
N GLY A 100 22.20 -2.79 2.92
CA GLY A 100 21.35 -2.54 4.09
C GLY A 100 20.21 -1.53 3.91
N ILE A 101 20.04 -0.92 2.74
CA ILE A 101 18.95 0.06 2.50
C ILE A 101 17.58 -0.58 2.71
N CYS A 102 17.38 -1.79 2.18
CA CYS A 102 16.13 -2.52 2.27
C CYS A 102 15.76 -2.94 3.71
N GLU A 103 16.74 -3.27 4.55
CA GLU A 103 16.55 -3.57 5.97
C GLU A 103 16.03 -2.34 6.72
N LYS A 104 16.64 -1.17 6.51
CA LYS A 104 16.24 0.08 7.17
C LYS A 104 14.84 0.57 6.76
N LEU A 105 14.44 0.33 5.52
CA LEU A 105 13.17 0.79 4.98
C LEU A 105 12.01 -0.18 5.25
N CYS A 106 12.27 -1.41 5.69
CA CYS A 106 11.23 -2.42 5.87
C CYS A 106 10.35 -2.08 7.09
N PRO A 107 9.05 -1.78 6.90
CA PRO A 107 8.20 -1.35 8.03
C PRO A 107 7.95 -2.45 9.07
N THR A 108 8.00 -3.71 8.65
CA THR A 108 7.81 -4.88 9.53
C THR A 108 9.11 -5.47 10.03
N GLY A 109 10.27 -4.95 9.61
CA GLY A 109 11.58 -5.51 9.95
C GLY A 109 11.89 -6.87 9.32
N ALA A 110 11.11 -7.31 8.32
CA ALA A 110 11.22 -8.64 7.70
C ALA A 110 12.52 -8.89 6.91
N ILE A 111 13.33 -7.86 6.65
CA ILE A 111 14.57 -7.98 5.88
C ILE A 111 15.74 -7.75 6.83
N LYS A 112 16.72 -8.66 6.81
CA LYS A 112 17.98 -8.57 7.56
C LYS A 112 19.19 -8.75 6.65
N ILE A 113 20.32 -8.16 7.01
CA ILE A 113 21.59 -8.43 6.32
C ILE A 113 22.33 -9.55 7.06
N ILE A 114 22.55 -10.68 6.39
CA ILE A 114 23.27 -11.86 6.91
C ILE A 114 24.31 -12.25 5.87
N ASN A 115 25.57 -12.44 6.28
CA ASN A 115 26.67 -12.80 5.37
C ASN A 115 26.76 -11.88 4.13
N GLU A 116 26.65 -10.56 4.35
CA GLU A 116 26.70 -9.54 3.27
C GLU A 116 25.58 -9.66 2.21
N LYS A 117 24.52 -10.41 2.49
CA LYS A 117 23.34 -10.52 1.63
C LYS A 117 22.10 -10.17 2.41
N ALA A 118 21.13 -9.58 1.73
CA ALA A 118 19.81 -9.42 2.32
C ALA A 118 19.13 -10.81 2.39
N VAL A 119 18.43 -11.07 3.48
CA VAL A 119 17.63 -12.27 3.73
C VAL A 119 16.24 -11.82 4.19
N ILE A 120 15.21 -12.43 3.62
CA ILE A 120 13.81 -12.04 3.86
C ILE A 120 13.14 -13.13 4.69
N ASN A 121 12.57 -12.72 5.83
CA ASN A 121 11.62 -13.53 6.56
C ASN A 121 10.26 -13.46 5.84
N GLY A 122 9.92 -14.52 5.11
CA GLY A 122 8.66 -14.59 4.35
C GLY A 122 7.40 -14.48 5.20
N LEU A 123 7.47 -14.83 6.49
CA LEU A 123 6.33 -14.74 7.41
C LEU A 123 6.03 -13.31 7.87
N GLU A 124 7.07 -12.48 7.95
CA GLU A 124 6.95 -11.06 8.36
C GLU A 124 6.81 -10.12 7.16
N CYS A 125 7.14 -10.60 5.96
CA CYS A 125 7.04 -9.83 4.73
C CYS A 125 5.57 -9.62 4.35
N ARG A 126 5.13 -8.36 4.31
CA ARG A 126 3.76 -7.99 3.88
C ARG A 126 3.63 -7.65 2.40
N GLY A 127 4.70 -7.74 1.61
CA GLY A 127 4.59 -7.55 0.16
C GLY A 127 4.39 -6.12 -0.32
N CYS A 128 4.65 -5.11 0.53
CA CYS A 128 4.39 -3.71 0.20
C CYS A 128 5.24 -3.17 -0.95
N GLY A 129 6.42 -3.76 -1.19
CA GLY A 129 7.29 -3.39 -2.29
C GLY A 129 8.18 -2.16 -2.09
N ILE A 130 8.20 -1.55 -0.90
CA ILE A 130 9.07 -0.38 -0.59
C ILE A 130 10.55 -0.69 -0.86
N CYS A 131 11.00 -1.90 -0.49
CA CYS A 131 12.36 -2.37 -0.74
C CYS A 131 12.69 -2.47 -2.24
N VAL A 132 11.73 -2.83 -3.09
CA VAL A 132 11.91 -2.94 -4.54
C VAL A 132 12.08 -1.58 -5.18
N ALA A 133 11.34 -0.57 -4.70
CA ALA A 133 11.43 0.79 -5.22
C ALA A 133 12.78 1.46 -4.88
N ASN A 134 13.41 1.05 -3.78
CA ASN A 134 14.60 1.69 -3.21
C ASN A 134 15.88 0.86 -3.34
N CYS A 135 15.85 -0.30 -3.99
CA CYS A 135 17.06 -1.08 -4.22
C CYS A 135 17.84 -0.48 -5.41
N PRO A 136 19.02 0.14 -5.19
CA PRO A 136 19.76 0.77 -6.28
C PRO A 136 20.37 -0.25 -7.25
N TYR A 137 20.47 -1.52 -6.85
CA TYR A 137 21.00 -2.62 -7.65
C TYR A 137 19.91 -3.48 -8.31
N PHE A 138 18.63 -3.13 -8.13
CA PHE A 138 17.47 -3.92 -8.56
C PHE A 138 17.51 -5.39 -8.11
N ALA A 139 18.17 -5.65 -6.98
CA ALA A 139 18.37 -6.99 -6.43
C ALA A 139 17.17 -7.54 -5.66
N ILE A 140 16.04 -6.81 -5.62
CA ILE A 140 14.84 -7.20 -4.89
C ILE A 140 13.64 -6.97 -5.81
N ASP A 141 12.72 -7.93 -5.87
CA ASP A 141 11.46 -7.79 -6.60
C ASP A 141 10.30 -8.47 -5.86
N LEU A 142 9.07 -8.29 -6.35
CA LEU A 142 7.88 -8.99 -5.86
C LEU A 142 7.47 -10.12 -6.83
N TYR A 143 6.89 -11.20 -6.31
CA TYR A 143 6.41 -12.31 -7.13
C TYR A 143 5.22 -11.94 -8.04
N LYS A 144 4.22 -11.19 -7.52
CA LYS A 144 3.01 -10.82 -8.30
C LYS A 144 3.12 -9.48 -9.03
N TYR A 145 4.06 -8.63 -8.60
CA TYR A 145 4.23 -7.27 -9.10
C TYR A 145 5.68 -7.05 -9.49
N SER A 146 6.20 -7.98 -10.30
CA SER A 146 7.57 -7.89 -10.77
C SER A 146 7.75 -6.65 -11.64
N ARG A 147 8.93 -6.03 -11.56
CA ARG A 147 9.23 -4.83 -12.35
C ARG A 147 9.13 -5.14 -13.84
N GLU A 148 9.59 -6.32 -14.24
CA GLU A 148 9.58 -6.76 -15.63
C GLU A 148 8.15 -6.92 -16.17
N GLU A 149 7.26 -7.58 -15.43
CA GLU A 149 5.86 -7.74 -15.84
C GLU A 149 5.13 -6.41 -15.88
N LEU A 150 5.37 -5.52 -14.91
CA LEU A 150 4.81 -4.18 -14.90
C LEU A 150 5.22 -3.40 -16.16
N PHE A 151 6.50 -3.44 -16.53
CA PHE A 151 6.97 -2.79 -17.74
C PHE A 151 6.40 -3.42 -19.00
N ARG A 152 6.30 -4.75 -19.06
CA ARG A 152 5.69 -5.46 -20.19
C ARG A 152 4.22 -5.07 -20.35
N TYR A 153 3.49 -5.00 -19.24
CA TYR A 153 2.09 -4.60 -19.18
C TYR A 153 1.90 -3.16 -19.68
N LEU A 154 2.64 -2.19 -19.13
CA LEU A 154 2.59 -0.79 -19.56
C LEU A 154 2.94 -0.65 -21.04
N LYS A 155 4.02 -1.30 -21.47
CA LYS A 155 4.46 -1.28 -22.86
C LYS A 155 3.40 -1.87 -23.79
N SER A 156 2.70 -2.91 -23.37
CA SER A 156 1.62 -3.51 -24.17
C SER A 156 0.41 -2.58 -24.29
N LEU A 157 0.03 -1.90 -23.20
CA LEU A 157 -1.16 -1.04 -23.16
C LEU A 157 -0.98 0.28 -23.89
N LEU A 158 0.24 0.82 -23.88
CA LEU A 158 0.55 2.13 -24.45
C LEU A 158 1.09 2.04 -25.88
N ARG A 159 1.38 0.82 -26.38
CA ARG A 159 1.69 0.59 -27.80
C ARG A 159 0.40 0.70 -28.64
N GLU A 160 0.58 1.12 -29.89
CA GLU A 160 -0.46 1.14 -30.94
C GLU A 160 -1.50 2.27 -30.91
N ASN A 161 -1.31 3.36 -30.13
CA ASN A 161 -2.26 4.49 -30.06
C ASN A 161 -3.72 4.06 -29.82
N THR A 162 -3.94 2.87 -29.25
CA THR A 162 -5.28 2.28 -29.05
C THR A 162 -6.12 3.14 -28.11
N ILE A 163 -5.45 3.81 -27.18
CA ILE A 163 -6.06 4.72 -26.21
C ILE A 163 -5.56 6.12 -26.53
N PRO A 164 -6.42 7.05 -26.99
CA PRO A 164 -6.02 8.43 -27.21
C PRO A 164 -5.70 9.09 -25.87
N HIS A 165 -4.61 9.85 -25.82
CA HIS A 165 -4.25 10.65 -24.63
C HIS A 165 -4.20 9.82 -23.33
N PRO A 166 -3.42 8.72 -23.26
CA PRO A 166 -3.51 7.78 -22.16
C PRO A 166 -2.97 8.39 -20.85
N ILE A 167 -3.74 8.22 -19.78
CA ILE A 167 -3.37 8.62 -18.42
C ILE A 167 -3.07 7.35 -17.62
N VAL A 168 -1.80 7.08 -17.33
CA VAL A 168 -1.43 5.94 -16.48
C VAL A 168 -1.63 6.34 -15.03
N ASN A 169 -2.55 5.66 -14.33
CA ASN A 169 -2.77 5.84 -12.91
C ASN A 169 -2.19 4.64 -12.16
N PHE A 170 -1.07 4.80 -11.46
CA PHE A 170 -0.61 3.79 -10.51
C PHE A 170 -1.45 3.91 -9.23
N VAL A 171 -2.08 2.81 -8.83
CA VAL A 171 -3.09 2.82 -7.76
C VAL A 171 -2.66 1.86 -6.65
N CYS A 172 -2.64 2.31 -5.39
CA CYS A 172 -2.49 1.37 -4.29
C CYS A 172 -3.74 0.48 -4.14
N GLU A 173 -3.53 -0.81 -3.90
CA GLU A 173 -4.59 -1.81 -3.74
C GLU A 173 -5.55 -1.49 -2.59
N GLU A 174 -5.07 -0.82 -1.55
CA GLU A 174 -5.83 -0.54 -0.34
C GLU A 174 -6.83 0.62 -0.53
N CYS A 175 -6.39 1.88 -0.41
CA CYS A 175 -7.31 3.02 -0.49
C CYS A 175 -7.68 3.40 -1.92
N GLY A 176 -6.72 3.34 -2.85
CA GLY A 176 -6.92 3.79 -4.22
C GLY A 176 -7.87 2.87 -4.97
N ASN A 177 -7.62 1.56 -4.94
CA ASN A 177 -8.46 0.58 -5.62
C ASN A 177 -9.85 0.51 -4.98
N ALA A 178 -9.94 0.53 -3.65
CA ALA A 178 -11.24 0.61 -2.96
C ALA A 178 -12.04 1.87 -3.36
N CYS A 179 -11.37 2.99 -3.60
CA CYS A 179 -12.04 4.21 -4.10
C CYS A 179 -12.59 4.02 -5.52
N ILE A 180 -11.84 3.36 -6.40
CA ILE A 180 -12.28 3.03 -7.76
C ILE A 180 -13.46 2.05 -7.74
N ASP A 181 -13.39 1.01 -6.91
CA ASP A 181 -14.45 0.03 -6.75
C ASP A 181 -15.74 0.70 -6.24
N LEU A 182 -15.63 1.60 -5.25
CA LEU A 182 -16.75 2.39 -4.77
C LEU A 182 -17.30 3.34 -5.83
N ALA A 183 -16.44 3.94 -6.66
CA ALA A 183 -16.88 4.76 -7.79
C ALA A 183 -17.72 3.94 -8.79
N GLY A 184 -17.29 2.71 -9.08
CA GLY A 184 -18.01 1.76 -9.91
C GLY A 184 -19.37 1.35 -9.31
N LEU A 185 -19.40 1.01 -8.01
CA LEU A 185 -20.64 0.67 -7.29
C LEU A 185 -21.64 1.83 -7.27
N GLN A 186 -21.15 3.06 -7.14
CA GLN A 186 -21.95 4.28 -7.18
C GLN A 186 -22.24 4.76 -8.62
N LYS A 187 -21.80 4.00 -9.64
CA LYS A 187 -22.04 4.25 -11.07
C LYS A 187 -21.50 5.59 -11.57
N TYR A 188 -20.44 6.13 -10.97
CA TYR A 188 -19.78 7.32 -11.50
C TYR A 188 -19.18 7.02 -12.86
N GLN A 189 -19.40 7.95 -13.79
CA GLN A 189 -18.78 7.93 -15.11
C GLN A 189 -17.49 8.74 -15.07
N TYR A 190 -16.42 8.21 -15.66
CA TYR A 190 -15.15 8.90 -15.85
C TYR A 190 -14.55 8.57 -17.23
N PRO A 191 -13.66 9.42 -17.75
CA PRO A 191 -13.00 9.23 -19.04
C PRO A 191 -12.34 7.85 -19.21
N ALA A 192 -12.50 7.25 -20.39
CA ALA A 192 -11.98 5.91 -20.68
C ALA A 192 -10.48 5.85 -21.02
N ASN A 193 -9.81 7.01 -21.10
CA ASN A 193 -8.37 7.11 -21.36
C ASN A 193 -7.52 6.97 -20.08
N ILE A 194 -8.13 6.80 -18.91
CA ILE A 194 -7.40 6.47 -17.68
C ILE A 194 -7.17 4.97 -17.57
N ILE A 195 -5.92 4.59 -17.30
CA ILE A 195 -5.48 3.21 -17.19
C ILE A 195 -5.05 2.98 -15.75
N HIS A 196 -5.85 2.22 -14.99
CA HIS A 196 -5.52 1.87 -13.62
C HIS A 196 -4.52 0.71 -13.59
N VAL A 197 -3.37 0.94 -12.96
CA VAL A 197 -2.31 -0.04 -12.77
C VAL A 197 -2.16 -0.28 -11.28
N THR A 198 -2.80 -1.33 -10.79
CA THR A 198 -2.84 -1.64 -9.36
C THR A 198 -1.51 -2.20 -8.89
N VAL A 199 -1.02 -1.68 -7.77
CA VAL A 199 0.16 -2.14 -7.03
C VAL A 199 -0.20 -2.30 -5.56
N PRO A 200 0.48 -3.16 -4.79
CA PRO A 200 0.12 -3.41 -3.39
C PRO A 200 0.18 -2.13 -2.55
N CYS A 201 1.19 -1.30 -2.80
CA CYS A 201 1.35 0.00 -2.18
C CYS A 201 1.99 0.98 -3.18
N LEU A 202 1.65 2.27 -3.11
CA LEU A 202 2.37 3.27 -3.90
C LEU A 202 3.86 3.33 -3.57
N GLY A 203 4.26 2.93 -2.36
CA GLY A 203 5.67 2.83 -1.98
C GLY A 203 6.49 1.86 -2.85
N ARG A 204 5.84 0.99 -3.64
CA ARG A 204 6.47 0.11 -4.65
C ARG A 204 6.89 0.86 -5.92
N ILE A 205 6.29 2.01 -6.21
CA ILE A 205 6.57 2.79 -7.42
C ILE A 205 7.80 3.66 -7.16
N SER A 206 8.87 3.44 -7.93
CA SER A 206 10.04 4.32 -7.94
C SER A 206 9.94 5.37 -9.03
N VAL A 207 10.89 6.32 -9.03
CA VAL A 207 11.06 7.30 -10.11
C VAL A 207 11.15 6.62 -11.48
N ILE A 208 11.77 5.43 -11.56
CA ILE A 208 11.97 4.71 -12.82
C ILE A 208 10.65 4.23 -13.41
N GLU A 209 9.75 3.66 -12.62
CA GLU A 209 8.41 3.26 -13.07
C GLU A 209 7.63 4.47 -13.63
N ILE A 210 7.73 5.62 -12.96
CA ILE A 210 7.07 6.86 -13.40
C ILE A 210 7.63 7.32 -14.75
N LEU A 211 8.96 7.41 -14.89
CA LEU A 211 9.60 7.83 -16.13
C LEU A 211 9.36 6.84 -17.27
N LYS A 212 9.37 5.52 -16.98
CA LYS A 212 9.07 4.49 -17.97
C LYS A 212 7.65 4.57 -18.50
N ALA A 213 6.67 4.96 -17.69
CA ALA A 213 5.31 5.19 -18.18
C ALA A 213 5.28 6.26 -19.29
N PHE A 214 6.00 7.37 -19.11
CA PHE A 214 6.14 8.40 -20.15
C PHE A 214 6.90 7.89 -21.38
N GLU A 215 8.02 7.18 -21.18
CA GLU A 215 8.78 6.57 -22.28
C GLU A 215 7.92 5.62 -23.13
N PHE A 216 6.99 4.90 -22.49
CA PHE A 216 6.09 3.99 -23.18
C PHE A 216 4.89 4.67 -23.85
N GLY A 217 4.69 5.97 -23.66
CA GLY A 217 3.66 6.75 -24.37
C GLY A 217 2.53 7.29 -23.51
N ALA A 218 2.63 7.21 -22.18
CA ALA A 218 1.66 7.88 -21.31
C ALA A 218 1.70 9.39 -21.55
N GLU A 219 0.53 10.01 -21.77
CA GLU A 219 0.46 11.46 -21.83
C GLU A 219 0.59 12.08 -20.44
N LYS A 220 -0.05 11.47 -19.45
CA LYS A 220 0.03 11.90 -18.05
C LYS A 220 0.19 10.68 -17.15
N VAL A 221 0.82 10.90 -16.00
CA VAL A 221 0.92 9.89 -14.95
C VAL A 221 0.26 10.44 -13.69
N LEU A 222 -0.62 9.63 -13.09
CA LEU A 222 -1.26 9.87 -11.81
C LEU A 222 -0.80 8.80 -10.82
N LEU A 223 -0.54 9.21 -9.59
CA LEU A 223 -0.31 8.29 -8.46
C LEU A 223 -1.49 8.43 -7.50
N THR A 224 -2.29 7.38 -7.34
CA THR A 224 -3.44 7.36 -6.42
C THR A 224 -3.13 6.47 -5.21
N GLY A 225 -3.08 7.07 -4.02
CA GLY A 225 -2.58 6.42 -2.82
C GLY A 225 -3.41 6.65 -1.57
N CYS A 226 -3.00 6.05 -0.46
CA CYS A 226 -3.59 6.32 0.85
C CYS A 226 -3.31 7.77 1.28
N LYS A 227 -4.29 8.39 1.95
CA LYS A 227 -4.12 9.67 2.64
C LYS A 227 -2.91 9.65 3.59
N GLU A 228 -2.27 10.81 3.77
CA GLU A 228 -1.09 10.92 4.62
C GLU A 228 -1.36 10.43 6.05
N GLY A 229 -0.46 9.60 6.59
CA GLY A 229 -0.59 9.01 7.92
C GLY A 229 -1.58 7.84 8.03
N THR A 230 -2.25 7.42 6.96
CA THR A 230 -3.24 6.32 6.99
C THR A 230 -2.80 5.08 6.23
N CYS A 231 -1.52 4.98 5.83
CA CYS A 231 -1.02 3.85 5.04
C CYS A 231 -1.13 2.51 5.78
N HIS A 232 -1.61 1.50 5.06
CA HIS A 232 -1.84 0.14 5.57
C HIS A 232 -0.56 -0.69 5.73
N TYR A 233 0.53 -0.22 5.13
CA TYR A 233 1.87 -0.82 5.23
C TYR A 233 2.83 0.00 6.09
N THR A 234 2.32 1.06 6.76
CA THR A 234 3.09 1.89 7.69
C THR A 234 4.25 2.63 7.00
N GLY A 235 3.95 3.74 6.32
CA GLY A 235 4.96 4.67 5.77
C GLY A 235 5.19 4.60 4.25
N GLY A 236 4.47 3.75 3.52
CA GLY A 236 4.59 3.65 2.07
C GLY A 236 4.14 4.91 1.31
N GLU A 237 3.21 5.69 1.88
CA GLU A 237 2.78 6.99 1.36
C GLU A 237 3.91 8.02 1.41
N LYS A 238 4.74 8.00 2.47
CA LYS A 238 5.88 8.92 2.61
C LYS A 238 6.95 8.67 1.54
N ILE A 239 7.24 7.40 1.29
CA ILE A 239 8.16 6.97 0.23
C ILE A 239 7.62 7.39 -1.14
N ALA A 240 6.32 7.18 -1.39
CA ALA A 240 5.69 7.59 -2.64
C ALA A 240 5.74 9.11 -2.86
N ILE A 241 5.49 9.93 -1.83
CA ILE A 241 5.60 11.39 -1.90
C ILE A 241 7.04 11.81 -2.24
N ALA A 242 8.04 11.19 -1.60
CA ALA A 242 9.44 11.47 -1.89
C ALA A 242 9.82 11.15 -3.34
N HIS A 243 9.41 9.97 -3.86
CA HIS A 243 9.63 9.60 -5.25
C HIS A 243 8.87 10.50 -6.23
N PHE A 244 7.63 10.88 -5.90
CA PHE A 244 6.84 11.82 -6.70
C PHE A 244 7.55 13.18 -6.83
N ASN A 245 8.02 13.75 -5.72
CA ASN A 245 8.70 15.04 -5.73
C ASN A 245 9.98 14.99 -6.57
N LEU A 246 10.79 13.94 -6.40
CA LEU A 246 12.01 13.75 -7.19
C LEU A 246 11.70 13.57 -8.69
N ALA A 247 10.74 12.73 -9.04
CA ALA A 247 10.31 12.54 -10.42
C ALA A 247 9.76 13.82 -11.03
N LYS A 248 8.98 14.59 -10.26
CA LYS A 248 8.41 15.88 -10.69
C LYS A 248 9.50 16.90 -11.01
N SER A 249 10.52 17.04 -10.15
CA SER A 249 11.64 17.94 -10.42
C SER A 249 12.40 17.56 -11.70
N ILE A 250 12.68 16.27 -11.89
CA ILE A 250 13.32 15.76 -13.12
C ILE A 250 12.46 16.07 -14.35
N LEU A 251 11.15 15.81 -14.29
CA LEU A 251 10.23 16.05 -15.39
C LEU A 251 10.12 17.54 -15.75
N GLU A 252 10.10 18.42 -14.75
CA GLU A 252 10.08 19.87 -14.97
C GLU A 252 11.35 20.36 -15.66
N GLU A 253 12.52 19.84 -15.29
CA GLU A 253 13.80 20.19 -15.94
C GLU A 253 13.87 19.77 -17.42
N ILE A 254 13.25 18.65 -17.77
CA ILE A 254 13.22 18.15 -19.16
C ILE A 254 12.01 18.65 -19.98
N GLY A 255 11.24 19.61 -19.46
CA GLY A 255 10.13 20.26 -20.16
C GLY A 255 8.77 19.54 -20.08
N TYR A 256 8.64 18.51 -19.25
CA TYR A 256 7.39 17.75 -19.01
C TYR A 256 6.54 18.39 -17.89
N HIS A 257 6.21 19.67 -18.05
CA HIS A 257 5.44 20.43 -17.07
C HIS A 257 3.98 19.93 -16.96
N ASN A 258 3.46 19.86 -15.73
CA ASN A 258 2.07 19.49 -15.42
C ASN A 258 1.63 18.10 -15.94
N LYS A 259 2.58 17.18 -16.13
CA LYS A 259 2.33 15.83 -16.65
C LYS A 259 2.23 14.75 -15.56
N LEU A 260 2.83 14.98 -14.39
CA LEU A 260 2.82 14.06 -13.24
C LEU A 260 1.97 14.61 -12.10
N HIS A 261 1.07 13.79 -11.57
CA HIS A 261 0.09 14.15 -10.54
C HIS A 261 0.09 13.14 -9.39
N LEU A 262 -0.18 13.62 -8.18
CA LEU A 262 -0.34 12.80 -6.98
C LEU A 262 -1.70 13.10 -6.36
N PHE A 263 -2.44 12.07 -6.00
CA PHE A 263 -3.73 12.19 -5.35
C PHE A 263 -3.85 11.17 -4.22
N LEU A 264 -3.85 11.66 -2.98
CA LEU A 264 -3.90 10.83 -1.78
C LEU A 264 -5.32 10.84 -1.21
N VAL A 265 -5.92 9.66 -1.10
CA VAL A 265 -7.34 9.46 -0.82
C VAL A 265 -7.58 8.50 0.34
N CYS A 266 -8.73 8.65 0.97
CA CYS A 266 -9.42 7.57 1.65
C CYS A 266 -10.34 6.86 0.64
N ALA A 267 -10.70 5.60 0.90
CA ALA A 267 -11.62 4.85 0.04
C ALA A 267 -12.94 5.60 -0.26
N ALA A 268 -13.42 6.40 0.70
CA ALA A 268 -14.68 7.14 0.58
C ALA A 268 -14.60 8.45 -0.26
N ASP A 269 -13.40 8.91 -0.66
CA ASP A 269 -13.19 10.20 -1.35
C ASP A 269 -13.51 10.11 -2.86
N VAL A 270 -14.62 9.43 -3.19
CA VAL A 270 -15.04 9.05 -4.54
C VAL A 270 -15.30 10.26 -5.42
N LYS A 271 -15.98 11.28 -4.89
CA LYS A 271 -16.36 12.47 -5.67
C LYS A 271 -15.14 13.28 -6.09
N GLU A 272 -14.22 13.46 -5.16
CA GLU A 272 -12.96 14.16 -5.34
C GLU A 272 -12.07 13.41 -6.33
N TYR A 273 -12.00 12.08 -6.21
CA TYR A 273 -11.29 11.22 -7.16
C TYR A 273 -11.80 11.36 -8.59
N ILE A 274 -13.13 11.27 -8.78
CA ILE A 274 -13.75 11.41 -10.09
C ILE A 274 -13.54 12.82 -10.66
N GLY A 275 -13.65 13.85 -9.82
CA GLY A 275 -13.34 15.23 -10.20
C GLY A 275 -11.91 15.34 -10.72
N LYS A 276 -10.94 14.74 -10.01
CA LYS A 276 -9.53 14.78 -10.41
C LYS A 276 -9.29 14.08 -11.75
N ILE A 277 -9.90 12.92 -11.98
CA ILE A 277 -9.75 12.20 -13.27
C ILE A 277 -10.29 13.05 -14.42
N ARG A 278 -11.48 13.66 -14.25
CA ARG A 278 -12.10 14.50 -15.29
C ARG A 278 -11.23 15.71 -15.63
N GLU A 279 -10.74 16.42 -14.61
CA GLU A 279 -9.79 17.54 -14.76
C GLU A 279 -8.57 17.12 -15.59
N LEU A 280 -7.97 15.97 -15.27
CA LEU A 280 -6.80 15.48 -15.98
C LEU A 280 -7.09 15.15 -17.45
N SER A 281 -8.26 14.60 -17.75
CA SER A 281 -8.63 14.28 -19.14
C SER A 281 -9.03 15.51 -19.96
N GLU A 282 -9.71 16.50 -19.36
CA GLU A 282 -10.14 17.71 -20.07
C GLU A 282 -8.93 18.53 -20.55
N CYS A 283 -7.88 18.64 -19.73
CA CYS A 283 -6.63 19.27 -20.13
C CYS A 283 -5.90 18.57 -21.29
N SER A 284 -6.28 17.34 -21.66
CA SER A 284 -5.71 16.63 -22.81
C SER A 284 -6.40 16.97 -24.13
N ASN A 285 -7.67 17.39 -24.10
CA ASN A 285 -8.48 17.63 -25.30
C ASN A 285 -8.38 19.06 -25.87
N GLN A 286 -7.58 19.94 -25.25
CA GLN A 286 -7.47 21.37 -25.62
C GLN A 286 -6.21 21.71 -26.45
N ARG A 287 -5.57 20.72 -27.11
CA ARG A 287 -4.40 20.94 -27.97
C ARG A 287 -4.59 20.35 -29.36
#